data_AF-A0A140L0P0-F1
#
_entry.id   AF-A0A140L0P0-F1
#
_cell.length_a   1.000
_cell.length_b   1.000
_cell.length_c   1.000
_cell.angle_alpha   90.00
_cell.angle_beta   90.00
_cell.angle_gamma   90.00
#
_symmetry.space_group_name_H-M   'P 1'
#
loop_
_entity.id
_entity.type
_entity.pdbx_description
1 polymer ?
#
loop_
_entity_poly.entity_id
_entity_poly.type
_entity_poly.pdbx_seq_one_letter_code
_entity_poly.pdbx_strand_id
1 'polypeptide(L)' 'MARIRPLTPQEVDQESREIFEAFLKQRGNIPNMFRTLAYRPEILKTAYQHFSTVLHTGTVDIRLKEMVAVRVSQLNQCQY' A
#
# COMPACT_ATOMS: atom_id res chain seq x y z
N MET A 1 3.07 -12.43 13.03
CA MET A 1 2.15 -11.43 13.61
C MET A 1 2.73 -10.04 13.46
N ALA A 2 1.88 -9.02 13.24
CA ALA A 2 2.31 -7.64 13.15
C ALA A 2 2.89 -7.13 14.48
N ARG A 3 4.06 -6.50 14.45
CA ARG A 3 4.70 -5.89 15.64
C ARG A 3 4.26 -4.44 15.89
N ILE A 4 3.81 -3.77 14.83
CA ILE A 4 3.30 -2.41 14.86
C ILE A 4 1.80 -2.49 14.59
N ARG A 5 1.00 -1.81 15.44
CA ARG A 5 -0.46 -1.79 15.32
C ARG A 5 -0.87 -0.96 14.10
N PRO A 6 -1.65 -1.49 13.14
CA PRO A 6 -2.18 -0.70 12.04
C PRO A 6 -3.08 0.44 12.56
N LEU A 7 -2.91 1.66 12.02
CA LEU A 7 -3.78 2.80 12.35
C LEU A 7 -5.14 2.71 11.65
N THR A 8 -6.17 3.24 12.29
CA THR A 8 -7.51 3.44 11.71
C THR A 8 -7.60 4.79 10.99
N PRO A 9 -8.58 5.00 10.10
CA PRO A 9 -8.78 6.30 9.45
C PRO A 9 -9.02 7.47 10.43
N GLN A 10 -9.50 7.17 11.63
CA GLN A 10 -9.75 8.18 12.67
C GLN A 10 -8.47 8.59 13.42
N GLU A 11 -7.41 7.78 13.36
CA GLU A 11 -6.15 8.01 14.08
C GLU A 11 -5.07 8.76 13.26
N VAL A 12 -5.36 9.08 12.00
CA VAL A 12 -4.41 9.71 11.07
C VAL A 12 -4.75 11.17 10.77
N ASP A 13 -3.78 11.91 10.27
CA ASP A 13 -3.97 13.28 9.78
C ASP A 13 -4.82 13.32 8.49
N GLN A 14 -5.18 14.54 8.07
CA GLN A 14 -6.07 14.76 6.94
C GLN A 14 -5.49 14.22 5.63
N GLU A 15 -4.20 14.43 5.36
CA GLU A 15 -3.55 13.97 4.13
C GLU A 15 -3.49 12.43 4.05
N SER A 16 -3.14 11.76 5.14
CA SER A 16 -3.15 10.30 5.21
C SER A 16 -4.56 9.73 5.08
N ARG A 17 -5.58 10.44 5.60
CA ARG A 17 -6.98 10.04 5.47
C ARG A 17 -7.45 10.07 4.02
N GLU A 18 -7.06 11.07 3.24
CA GLU A 18 -7.36 11.15 1.81
C GLU A 18 -6.77 9.96 1.04
N ILE A 19 -5.54 9.55 1.37
CA ILE A 19 -4.92 8.34 0.81
C ILE A 19 -5.71 7.09 1.19
N PHE A 20 -6.17 6.98 2.44
CA PHE A 20 -6.99 5.85 2.89
C PHE A 20 -8.34 5.78 2.18
N GLU A 21 -9.00 6.92 1.96
CA GLU A 21 -10.25 7.01 1.21
C GLU A 21 -10.05 6.59 -0.26
N ALA A 22 -8.93 6.99 -0.88
CA ALA A 22 -8.57 6.54 -2.22
C ALA A 22 -8.45 4.99 -2.29
N PHE A 23 -7.81 4.36 -1.30
CA PHE A 23 -7.75 2.90 -1.20
C PHE A 23 -9.12 2.26 -1.04
N LEU A 24 -9.97 2.80 -0.16
CA LEU A 24 -11.34 2.29 0.03
C LEU A 24 -12.14 2.37 -1.27
N LYS A 25 -12.04 3.48 -2.01
CA LYS A 25 -12.73 3.65 -3.29
C LYS A 25 -12.21 2.71 -4.37
N GLN A 26 -10.91 2.43 -4.41
CA GLN A 26 -10.29 1.59 -5.44
C GLN A 26 -10.42 0.08 -5.17
N ARG A 27 -10.26 -0.34 -3.91
CA ARG A 27 -10.12 -1.77 -3.53
C ARG A 27 -11.14 -2.24 -2.50
N GLY A 28 -11.91 -1.34 -1.86
CA GLY A 28 -12.84 -1.69 -0.78
C GLY A 28 -12.17 -1.94 0.58
N ASN A 29 -10.84 -1.86 0.65
CA ASN A 29 -10.08 -1.99 1.89
C ASN A 29 -8.82 -1.11 1.88
N ILE A 30 -8.23 -0.90 3.07
CA ILE A 30 -6.94 -0.21 3.24
C ILE A 30 -5.92 -1.27 3.66
N PRO A 31 -4.91 -1.59 2.84
CA PRO A 31 -3.92 -2.62 3.18
C PRO A 31 -3.15 -2.30 4.46
N ASN A 32 -2.87 -3.30 5.31
CA ASN A 32 -2.26 -3.07 6.63
C ASN A 32 -0.85 -2.45 6.55
N MET A 33 -0.12 -2.68 5.46
CA MET A 33 1.16 -2.00 5.21
C MET A 33 0.99 -0.48 5.21
N PHE A 34 0.04 0.07 4.44
CA PHE A 34 -0.21 1.52 4.38
C PHE A 34 -0.75 2.07 5.71
N ARG A 35 -1.57 1.28 6.43
CA ARG A 35 -2.00 1.62 7.80
C ARG A 35 -0.84 1.75 8.78
N THR A 36 0.21 0.96 8.58
CA THR A 36 1.41 0.98 9.41
C THR A 36 2.33 2.14 9.01
N LEU A 37 2.48 2.41 7.71
CA LEU A 37 3.26 3.56 7.24
C LEU A 37 2.67 4.90 7.67
N ALA A 38 1.36 4.96 7.94
CA ALA A 38 0.67 6.17 8.39
C ALA A 38 1.16 6.75 9.73
N TYR A 39 1.96 6.01 10.52
CA TYR A 39 2.70 6.61 11.64
C TYR A 39 3.69 7.70 11.20
N ARG A 40 4.07 7.72 9.92
CA ARG A 40 4.94 8.71 9.27
C ARG A 40 4.30 9.11 7.95
N PRO A 41 3.45 10.16 7.94
CA PRO A 41 2.67 10.59 6.76
C PRO A 41 3.51 10.74 5.48
N GLU A 42 4.72 11.32 5.58
CA GLU A 42 5.64 11.46 4.45
C GLU A 42 6.07 10.11 3.82
N ILE A 43 6.25 9.08 4.65
CA ILE A 43 6.57 7.72 4.17
C ILE A 43 5.34 7.09 3.54
N LEU A 44 4.15 7.27 4.12
CA LEU A 44 2.89 6.81 3.52
C LEU A 44 2.69 7.43 2.12
N LYS A 45 2.84 8.75 2.01
CA LYS A 45 2.67 9.50 0.78
C LYS A 45 3.62 9.04 -0.33
N THR A 46 4.91 8.95 -0.01
CA THR A 46 5.93 8.50 -0.99
C THR A 46 5.69 7.05 -1.41
N ALA A 47 5.35 6.16 -0.48
CA ALA A 47 5.01 4.78 -0.80
C ALA A 47 3.75 4.70 -1.69
N TYR A 48 2.68 5.40 -1.32
CA TYR A 48 1.43 5.42 -2.11
C TYR A 48 1.68 5.87 -3.56
N GLN A 49 2.42 6.96 -3.74
CA GLN A 49 2.80 7.45 -5.06
C GLN A 49 3.66 6.42 -5.81
N HIS A 50 4.70 5.89 -5.18
CA HIS A 50 5.59 4.91 -5.81
C HIS A 50 4.85 3.67 -6.29
N PHE A 51 4.03 3.04 -5.42
CA PHE A 51 3.24 1.87 -5.79
C PHE A 51 2.21 2.18 -6.88
N SER A 52 1.55 3.34 -6.81
CA SER A 52 0.60 3.76 -7.83
C SER A 52 1.26 3.91 -9.20
N THR A 53 2.42 4.58 -9.25
CA THR A 53 3.20 4.74 -10.48
C THR A 53 3.67 3.39 -11.00
N VAL A 54 4.31 2.57 -10.17
CA VAL A 54 4.86 1.27 -10.62
C VAL A 54 3.77 0.35 -11.14
N LEU A 55 2.62 0.25 -10.47
CA LEU A 55 1.57 -0.68 -10.85
C LEU A 55 0.71 -0.19 -12.03
N HIS A 56 0.36 1.10 -12.08
CA HIS A 56 -0.67 1.61 -12.98
C HIS A 56 -0.16 2.39 -14.20
N THR A 57 1.15 2.67 -14.33
CA THR A 57 1.70 3.37 -15.49
C THR A 57 2.69 2.50 -16.30
N GLY A 58 3.13 2.99 -17.46
CA GLY A 58 4.09 2.28 -18.31
C GLY A 58 3.43 1.29 -19.28
N THR A 59 4.26 0.44 -19.90
CA THR A 59 3.87 -0.44 -21.02
C THR A 59 3.59 -1.88 -20.61
N VAL A 60 3.91 -2.26 -19.37
CA VAL A 60 3.72 -3.61 -18.85
C VAL A 60 2.32 -3.72 -18.23
N ASP A 61 1.56 -4.74 -18.64
CA ASP A 61 0.22 -5.00 -18.11
C ASP A 61 0.24 -5.24 -16.58
N ILE A 62 -0.80 -4.76 -15.90
CA ILE A 62 -0.91 -4.85 -14.44
C ILE A 62 -0.88 -6.30 -13.93
N ARG A 63 -1.46 -7.26 -14.68
CA ARG A 63 -1.45 -8.67 -14.27
C ARG A 63 -0.04 -9.23 -14.22
N LEU A 64 0.80 -8.86 -15.20
CA LEU A 64 2.19 -9.31 -15.22
C LEU A 64 2.98 -8.71 -14.05
N LYS A 65 2.77 -7.43 -13.73
CA LYS A 65 3.41 -6.80 -12.57
C LYS A 65 3.04 -7.49 -11.26
N GLU A 66 1.76 -7.80 -11.06
CA GLU A 66 1.29 -8.53 -9.88
C GLU A 66 1.88 -9.96 -9.83
N MET A 67 1.97 -10.69 -10.96
CA MET A 67 2.64 -12.00 -11.00
C MET A 67 4.13 -11.92 -10.59
N VAL A 68 4.85 -10.89 -11.05
CA VAL A 68 6.24 -10.65 -10.64
C VAL A 68 6.30 -10.35 -9.14
N ALA A 69 5.40 -9.50 -8.62
CA ALA A 69 5.34 -9.18 -7.19
C ALA A 69 5.14 -10.45 -6.34
N VAL A 70 4.20 -11.32 -6.72
CA VAL A 70 3.97 -12.62 -6.05
C VAL A 70 5.22 -13.50 -6.11
N ARG A 71 5.87 -13.61 -7.29
CA ARG A 71 7.05 -14.45 -7.44
C ARG A 71 8.22 -13.97 -6.59
N VAL A 72 8.46 -12.67 -6.53
CA VAL A 72 9.51 -12.07 -5.70
C VAL A 72 9.21 -12.27 -4.22
N SER A 73 7.96 -12.10 -3.78
CA SER A 73 7.55 -12.38 -2.40
C SER A 73 7.80 -13.83 -1.99
N GLN A 74 7.50 -14.80 -2.87
CA GLN A 74 7.81 -16.21 -2.63
C GLN A 74 9.31 -16.46 -2.47
N LEU A 75 10.14 -15.89 -3.35
CA LEU A 75 11.61 -16.01 -3.28
C LEU A 75 12.16 -15.42 -1.97
N ASN A 76 11.55 -14.34 -1.48
CA ASN A 76 11.90 -13.70 -0.23
C ASN A 76 11.21 -14.31 1.01
N GLN A 77 10.45 -15.39 0.85
CA GLN A 77 9.68 -16.03 1.92
C GLN A 77 8.73 -15.05 2.66
N CYS A 78 8.23 -14.04 1.95
CA CYS A 78 7.29 -13.06 2.48
C CYS A 78 5.86 -13.62 2.39
N GLN A 79 5.26 -13.93 3.54
CA GLN A 79 3.93 -14.56 3.66
C GLN A 79 2.77 -13.59 3.91
N TYR A 80 3.06 -12.30 4.07
CA TYR A 80 2.05 -11.25 4.24
C TYR A 80 1.30 -11.00 2.93
#